data_AF-A0A521IHP1-F1
#
_entry.id   AF-A0A521IHP1-F1
#
_cell.length_a   1.000
_cell.length_b   1.000
_cell.length_c   1.000
_cell.angle_alpha   90.00
_cell.angle_beta   90.00
_cell.angle_gamma   90.00
#
_symmetry.space_group_name_H-M   'P 1'
#
loop_
_entity.id
_entity.type
_entity.pdbx_description
1 polymer ?
#
loop_
_entity_poly.entity_id
_entity_poly.type
_entity_poly.pdbx_seq_one_letter_code
_entity_poly.pdbx_strand_id
1 'polypeptide(L)'
;MGILTGQGTAFQIGKETTWGAAVAPTQAINFLNESLKLAVERKEEDTLVGSKTSRAMDIMKRSVAGDFGLIMKPGNVGLLFALSLGEEADPVEDPEKTGVFEHRFSPVSSGLLYSLPSFTAVIDRHTAVKKYTGLKVESLKIEAKAGDYLRASLSVKGKDEESGTKNSALSVPDTKAYRFAGGVCEFNSAAIGSVKSVSLDYVNTLDEGEQTISSGLNGTEPEPQDRKITVTVETDYDATAEGIRESDYKTDTTVDIRLRFESPTEIVTGTKHAFEILLPHVAITDCSPNVSGKEKLKLTITGTALETTSDEAVEIVLFDGQGTAYLG
;
A
#
# COMPACT_ATOMS: atom_id res chain seq x y z
N MET A 1 -22.86 -12.99 29.45
CA MET A 1 -22.16 -11.94 28.69
C MET A 1 -21.57 -12.62 27.47
N GLY A 2 -22.07 -12.32 26.26
CA GLY A 2 -21.59 -12.98 25.05
C GLY A 2 -20.15 -12.61 24.77
N ILE A 3 -19.32 -13.58 24.40
CA ILE A 3 -17.98 -13.30 23.88
C ILE A 3 -18.16 -12.57 22.55
N LEU A 4 -17.58 -11.38 22.43
CA LEU A 4 -17.63 -10.62 21.19
C LEU A 4 -16.81 -11.31 20.12
N THR A 5 -17.35 -11.40 18.92
CA THR A 5 -16.67 -11.93 17.74
C THR A 5 -16.20 -10.78 16.86
N GLY A 6 -15.12 -10.98 16.10
CA GLY A 6 -14.66 -10.01 15.10
C GLY A 6 -15.66 -9.77 13.96
N GLN A 7 -16.71 -10.57 13.82
CA GLN A 7 -17.79 -10.31 12.87
C GLN A 7 -18.53 -9.01 13.25
N GLY A 8 -18.75 -8.12 12.27
CA GLY A 8 -19.48 -6.87 12.45
C GLY A 8 -18.63 -5.68 12.90
N THR A 9 -17.31 -5.84 12.95
CA THR A 9 -16.38 -4.71 13.03
C THR A 9 -16.37 -3.93 11.72
N ALA A 10 -16.04 -2.64 11.80
CA ALA A 10 -16.00 -1.76 10.64
C ALA A 10 -14.70 -0.98 10.61
N PHE A 11 -14.13 -0.81 9.43
CA PHE A 11 -12.94 0.01 9.18
C PHE A 11 -13.28 1.06 8.13
N GLN A 12 -13.03 2.33 8.45
CA GLN A 12 -13.38 3.45 7.60
C GLN A 12 -12.22 4.43 7.55
N ILE A 13 -11.99 5.03 6.39
CA ILE A 13 -10.91 6.01 6.19
C ILE A 13 -11.46 7.29 5.56
N GLY A 14 -10.80 8.41 5.83
CA GLY A 14 -11.06 9.70 5.21
C GLY A 14 -9.76 10.51 5.10
N LYS A 15 -9.53 11.11 3.93
CA LYS A 15 -8.34 11.95 3.68
C LYS A 15 -8.35 13.19 4.57
N GLU A 16 -7.21 13.52 5.16
CA GLU A 16 -7.02 14.75 5.92
C GLU A 16 -6.58 15.89 4.99
N THR A 17 -7.06 17.11 5.24
CA THR A 17 -6.58 18.32 4.55
C THR A 17 -5.36 18.92 5.25
N THR A 18 -5.14 18.57 6.51
CA THR A 18 -4.04 19.04 7.34
C THR A 18 -3.64 17.91 8.27
N TRP A 19 -2.34 17.62 8.33
CA TRP A 19 -1.83 16.48 9.08
C TRP A 19 -2.24 16.49 10.56
N GLY A 20 -2.89 15.41 10.98
CA GLY A 20 -3.36 15.22 12.35
C GLY A 20 -4.67 15.95 12.68
N ALA A 21 -5.31 16.60 11.70
CA ALA A 21 -6.64 17.17 11.85
C ALA A 21 -7.68 16.13 11.44
N ALA A 22 -8.45 15.62 12.42
CA ALA A 22 -9.42 14.56 12.19
C ALA A 22 -10.48 14.96 11.14
N VAL A 23 -10.66 14.11 10.11
CA VAL A 23 -11.71 14.25 9.10
C VAL A 23 -12.73 13.11 9.24
N ALA A 24 -13.98 13.37 8.88
CA ALA A 24 -15.01 12.34 8.84
C ALA A 24 -14.65 11.28 7.78
N PRO A 25 -14.82 9.99 8.07
CA PRO A 25 -14.51 8.96 7.08
C PRO A 25 -15.43 9.10 5.86
N THR A 26 -14.86 8.89 4.68
CA THR A 26 -15.52 8.98 3.38
C THR A 26 -15.68 7.62 2.72
N GLN A 27 -14.84 6.64 3.06
CA GLN A 27 -14.88 5.30 2.49
C GLN A 27 -14.80 4.22 3.57
N ALA A 28 -15.53 3.12 3.37
CA ALA A 28 -15.48 1.94 4.22
C ALA A 28 -14.62 0.85 3.55
N ILE A 29 -13.59 0.39 4.26
CA ILE A 29 -12.63 -0.57 3.74
C ILE A 29 -13.03 -1.99 4.17
N ASN A 30 -12.98 -2.91 3.22
CA ASN A 30 -13.14 -4.33 3.51
C ASN A 30 -11.78 -4.90 3.94
N PHE A 31 -11.60 -5.09 5.24
CA PHE A 31 -10.32 -5.50 5.81
C PHE A 31 -10.33 -6.98 6.23
N LEU A 32 -9.16 -7.60 6.18
CA LEU A 32 -8.89 -8.97 6.61
C LEU A 32 -8.30 -9.00 8.02
N ASN A 33 -7.44 -8.03 8.32
CA ASN A 33 -6.76 -7.87 9.59
C ASN A 33 -6.44 -6.39 9.81
N GLU A 34 -6.23 -6.04 11.07
CA GLU A 34 -5.94 -4.68 11.53
C GLU A 34 -5.14 -4.79 12.84
N SER A 35 -4.05 -4.05 12.96
CA SER A 35 -3.13 -4.05 14.11
C SER A 35 -2.76 -2.65 14.62
N LEU A 36 -3.53 -1.62 14.25
CA LEU A 36 -3.36 -0.24 14.67
C LEU A 36 -3.49 -0.10 16.20
N LYS A 37 -2.45 0.48 16.79
CA LYS A 37 -2.37 0.70 18.23
C LYS A 37 -1.62 2.00 18.55
N LEU A 38 -1.97 2.58 19.68
CA LEU A 38 -1.18 3.62 20.33
C LEU A 38 0.00 2.97 21.06
N ALA A 39 1.22 3.29 20.64
CA ALA A 39 2.44 3.03 21.39
C ALA A 39 2.72 4.21 22.32
N VAL A 40 2.94 3.91 23.60
CA VAL A 40 3.25 4.91 24.63
C VAL A 40 4.59 4.54 25.24
N GLU A 41 5.59 5.39 25.01
CA GLU A 41 6.90 5.23 25.64
C GLU A 41 6.86 5.83 27.04
N ARG A 42 7.22 5.01 28.03
CA ARG A 42 7.34 5.43 29.43
C ARG A 42 8.78 5.29 29.87
N LYS A 43 9.29 6.31 30.55
CA LYS A 43 10.65 6.31 31.09
C LYS A 43 10.61 6.45 32.60
N GLU A 44 11.47 5.70 33.26
CA GLU A 44 11.65 5.78 34.70
C GLU A 44 12.43 7.04 35.07
N GLU A 45 12.05 7.65 36.20
CA GLU A 45 12.84 8.73 36.80
C GLU A 45 14.13 8.15 37.38
N ASP A 46 15.27 8.50 36.77
CA ASP A 46 16.58 8.06 37.25
C ASP A 46 16.99 8.90 38.47
N THR A 47 17.02 8.25 39.63
CA THR A 47 17.45 8.89 40.88
C THR A 47 18.51 8.01 41.55
N LEU A 48 19.67 8.58 41.88
CA LEU A 48 20.75 7.88 42.59
C LEU A 48 20.43 7.61 44.08
N VAL A 49 19.19 7.86 44.50
CA VAL A 49 18.75 7.64 45.87
C VAL A 49 18.42 6.17 46.04
N GLY A 50 19.08 5.52 47.02
CA GLY A 50 18.92 4.09 47.33
C GLY A 50 17.44 3.69 47.43
N SER A 51 16.93 3.12 46.34
CA SER A 51 15.56 2.70 46.17
C SER A 51 15.57 1.26 45.68
N LYS A 52 14.57 0.47 46.09
CA LYS A 52 14.47 -0.95 45.71
C LYS A 52 13.91 -1.14 44.30
N THR A 53 13.29 -0.11 43.74
CA THR A 53 12.72 -0.01 42.39
C THR A 53 12.52 1.47 42.04
N SER A 54 12.26 1.79 40.76
CA SER A 54 12.00 3.14 40.27
C SER A 54 10.84 3.80 41.01
N ARG A 55 10.95 5.11 41.26
CA ARG A 55 9.98 5.87 42.08
C ARG A 55 8.78 6.37 41.27
N ALA A 56 9.00 6.65 39.99
CA ALA A 56 7.99 7.15 39.07
C ALA A 56 8.31 6.72 37.64
N MET A 57 7.26 6.65 36.82
CA MET A 57 7.33 6.45 35.37
C MET A 57 6.44 7.48 34.70
N ASP A 58 7.03 8.28 33.82
CA ASP A 58 6.31 9.30 33.04
C ASP A 58 6.23 8.92 31.57
N ILE A 59 5.19 9.41 30.90
CA ILE A 59 5.02 9.24 29.45
C ILE A 59 5.91 10.23 28.74
N MET A 60 6.82 9.73 27.91
CA MET A 60 7.77 10.56 27.16
C MET A 60 7.33 10.76 25.71
N LYS A 61 6.77 9.72 25.07
CA LYS A 61 6.34 9.77 23.67
C LYS A 61 5.04 9.00 23.46
N ARG A 62 4.22 9.47 22.53
CA ARG A 62 3.09 8.75 21.94
C ARG A 62 3.29 8.66 20.44
N SER A 63 2.99 7.50 19.89
CA SER A 63 2.96 7.27 18.45
C SER A 63 1.88 6.26 18.11
N VAL A 64 1.31 6.37 16.92
CA VAL A 64 0.39 5.36 16.40
C VAL A 64 1.10 4.63 15.28
N ALA A 65 1.03 3.30 15.30
CA ALA A 65 1.50 2.49 14.20
C ALA A 65 0.70 1.20 14.11
N GLY A 66 0.69 0.61 12.93
CA GLY A 66 0.12 -0.71 12.70
C GLY A 66 -0.05 -0.99 11.23
N ASP A 67 -0.58 -2.17 10.98
CA ASP A 67 -0.78 -2.70 9.64
C ASP A 67 -2.25 -3.04 9.46
N PHE A 68 -2.72 -2.96 8.22
CA PHE A 68 -3.99 -3.55 7.84
C PHE A 68 -3.90 -4.21 6.47
N GLY A 69 -4.53 -5.37 6.36
CA GLY A 69 -4.63 -6.14 5.12
C GLY A 69 -6.03 -6.08 4.57
N LEU A 70 -6.16 -6.07 3.24
CA LEU A 70 -7.44 -6.13 2.54
C LEU A 70 -7.37 -6.98 1.27
N ILE A 71 -8.53 -7.37 0.78
CA ILE A 71 -8.69 -7.89 -0.58
C ILE A 71 -8.98 -6.70 -1.50
N MET A 72 -8.19 -6.57 -2.56
CA MET A 72 -8.29 -5.46 -3.49
C MET A 72 -9.62 -5.52 -4.24
N LYS A 73 -10.42 -4.46 -4.10
CA LYS A 73 -11.70 -4.26 -4.80
C LYS A 73 -11.69 -2.89 -5.48
N PRO A 74 -12.32 -2.75 -6.68
CA PRO A 74 -12.35 -1.50 -7.41
C PRO A 74 -12.74 -0.27 -6.56
N GLY A 75 -13.74 -0.41 -5.68
CA GLY A 75 -14.20 0.71 -4.86
C GLY A 75 -13.25 1.21 -3.76
N ASN A 76 -12.17 0.48 -3.44
CA ASN A 76 -11.21 0.86 -2.38
C ASN A 76 -9.80 1.14 -2.91
N VAL A 77 -9.42 0.57 -4.06
CA VAL A 77 -8.01 0.57 -4.51
C VAL A 77 -7.51 1.95 -4.90
N GLY A 78 -8.34 2.80 -5.50
CA GLY A 78 -7.92 4.13 -5.94
C GLY A 78 -7.45 5.00 -4.79
N LEU A 79 -8.23 5.09 -3.70
CA LEU A 79 -7.81 5.84 -2.50
C LEU A 79 -6.56 5.23 -1.86
N LEU A 80 -6.40 3.90 -1.86
CA LEU A 80 -5.20 3.27 -1.30
C LEU A 80 -3.94 3.58 -2.11
N PHE A 81 -4.02 3.57 -3.44
CA PHE A 81 -2.90 3.96 -4.30
C PHE A 81 -2.57 5.45 -4.13
N ALA A 82 -3.59 6.30 -4.14
CA ALA A 82 -3.46 7.73 -3.89
C ALA A 82 -2.74 8.03 -2.57
N LEU A 83 -3.14 7.38 -1.47
CA LEU A 83 -2.51 7.56 -0.15
C LEU A 83 -1.09 6.98 -0.08
N SER A 84 -0.77 5.97 -0.88
CA SER A 84 0.53 5.29 -0.85
C SER A 84 1.59 6.00 -1.69
N LEU A 85 1.23 6.43 -2.90
CA LEU A 85 2.15 7.08 -3.85
C LEU A 85 2.19 8.59 -3.64
N GLY A 86 1.04 9.20 -3.34
CA GLY A 86 0.92 10.60 -2.92
C GLY A 86 0.73 11.63 -4.02
N GLU A 87 0.92 11.26 -5.28
CA GLU A 87 0.63 12.11 -6.44
C GLU A 87 -0.39 11.43 -7.35
N GLU A 88 -1.36 12.21 -7.84
CA GLU A 88 -2.41 11.76 -8.75
C GLU A 88 -2.58 12.79 -9.86
N ALA A 89 -2.50 12.36 -11.11
CA ALA A 89 -2.82 13.20 -12.26
C ALA A 89 -4.34 13.38 -12.39
N ASP A 90 -4.76 14.48 -13.03
CA ASP A 90 -6.18 14.71 -13.32
C ASP A 90 -6.78 13.52 -14.09
N PRO A 91 -7.96 13.00 -13.67
CA PRO A 91 -8.57 11.87 -14.33
C PRO A 91 -8.89 12.19 -15.79
N VAL A 92 -8.46 11.31 -16.68
CA VAL A 92 -8.69 11.46 -18.12
C VAL A 92 -9.79 10.49 -18.54
N GLU A 93 -10.85 11.01 -19.16
CA GLU A 93 -11.89 10.16 -19.73
C GLU A 93 -11.38 9.47 -21.00
N ASP A 94 -11.63 8.16 -21.12
CA ASP A 94 -11.32 7.39 -22.32
C ASP A 94 -12.18 7.93 -23.50
N PRO A 95 -11.56 8.45 -24.58
CA PRO A 95 -12.29 9.06 -25.69
C PRO A 95 -13.16 8.06 -26.46
N GLU A 96 -12.88 6.77 -26.35
CA GLU A 96 -13.64 5.70 -27.01
C GLU A 96 -14.72 5.11 -26.09
N LYS A 97 -14.67 5.40 -24.78
CA LYS A 97 -15.52 4.76 -23.75
C LYS A 97 -16.00 5.77 -22.72
N THR A 98 -17.07 6.47 -23.05
CA THR A 98 -17.72 7.43 -22.14
C THR A 98 -18.02 6.82 -20.78
N GLY A 99 -17.62 7.51 -19.70
CA GLY A 99 -17.77 7.08 -18.32
C GLY A 99 -16.67 6.14 -17.79
N VAL A 100 -15.61 5.89 -18.58
CA VAL A 100 -14.39 5.22 -18.12
C VAL A 100 -13.31 6.28 -17.94
N PHE A 101 -12.74 6.33 -16.74
CA PHE A 101 -11.69 7.26 -16.38
C PHE A 101 -10.38 6.53 -16.10
N GLU A 102 -9.30 7.15 -16.53
CA GLU A 102 -7.93 6.74 -16.29
C GLU A 102 -7.33 7.65 -15.21
N HIS A 103 -6.94 7.04 -14.09
CA HIS A 103 -6.21 7.69 -13.01
C HIS A 103 -4.77 7.21 -13.03
N ARG A 104 -3.82 8.15 -12.98
CA ARG A 104 -2.39 7.85 -12.90
C ARG A 104 -1.86 8.29 -11.55
N PHE A 105 -1.26 7.34 -10.84
CA PHE A 105 -0.62 7.57 -9.56
C PHE A 105 0.88 7.44 -9.70
N SER A 106 1.60 8.46 -9.23
CA SER A 106 3.05 8.51 -9.24
C SER A 106 3.59 8.79 -7.84
N PRO A 107 4.81 8.33 -7.51
CA PRO A 107 5.46 8.68 -6.27
C PRO A 107 5.60 10.19 -6.12
N VAL A 108 5.21 10.75 -4.97
CA VAL A 108 5.33 12.20 -4.75
C VAL A 108 6.78 12.67 -4.94
N SER A 109 7.00 13.81 -5.58
CA SER A 109 8.35 14.37 -5.74
C SER A 109 9.16 14.44 -4.42
N SER A 110 10.47 14.28 -4.48
CA SER A 110 11.34 14.46 -3.31
C SER A 110 11.52 15.94 -2.95
N GLY A 111 11.43 16.31 -1.67
CA GLY A 111 11.79 17.65 -1.19
C GLY A 111 10.86 18.21 -0.10
N LEU A 112 11.26 19.34 0.51
CA LEU A 112 10.61 19.95 1.69
C LEU A 112 9.17 20.45 1.49
N LEU A 113 8.69 20.51 0.25
CA LEU A 113 7.33 20.97 -0.08
C LEU A 113 6.37 19.82 -0.39
N TYR A 114 6.90 18.60 -0.45
CA TYR A 114 6.19 17.44 -0.95
C TYR A 114 6.07 16.42 0.18
N SER A 115 4.84 16.13 0.58
CA SER A 115 4.56 15.23 1.68
C SER A 115 3.46 14.27 1.28
N LEU A 116 3.57 13.04 1.80
CA LEU A 116 2.53 12.03 1.55
C LEU A 116 1.19 12.48 2.16
N PRO A 117 0.07 12.21 1.47
CA PRO A 117 -1.26 12.47 1.98
C PRO A 117 -1.46 11.80 3.34
N SER A 118 -2.09 12.53 4.25
CA SER A 118 -2.50 12.00 5.54
C SER A 118 -3.96 11.62 5.54
N PHE A 119 -4.33 10.66 6.39
CA PHE A 119 -5.70 10.22 6.52
C PHE A 119 -6.07 9.91 7.97
N THR A 120 -7.36 10.02 8.26
CA THR A 120 -7.96 9.57 9.51
C THR A 120 -8.55 8.18 9.29
N ALA A 121 -8.33 7.26 10.22
CA ALA A 121 -8.96 5.94 10.22
C ALA A 121 -9.84 5.73 11.45
N VAL A 122 -11.05 5.22 11.24
CA VAL A 122 -12.02 4.89 12.29
C VAL A 122 -12.25 3.38 12.30
N ILE A 123 -12.03 2.77 13.47
CA ILE A 123 -12.19 1.34 13.68
C ILE A 123 -13.25 1.11 14.76
N ASP A 124 -14.32 0.39 14.40
CA ASP A 124 -15.34 -0.08 15.33
C ASP A 124 -15.00 -1.51 15.78
N ARG A 125 -14.59 -1.65 17.05
CA ARG A 125 -14.31 -2.95 17.71
C ARG A 125 -15.47 -3.38 18.63
N HIS A 126 -16.70 -2.96 18.33
CA HIS A 126 -17.93 -3.13 19.10
C HIS A 126 -17.97 -2.38 20.43
N THR A 127 -17.03 -2.69 21.33
CA THR A 127 -16.97 -2.07 22.67
C THR A 127 -16.39 -0.67 22.62
N ALA A 128 -15.47 -0.45 21.68
CA ALA A 128 -14.80 0.82 21.51
C ALA A 128 -14.71 1.15 20.02
N VAL A 129 -15.12 2.36 19.68
CA VAL A 129 -14.83 2.96 18.39
C VAL A 129 -13.63 3.87 18.59
N LYS A 130 -12.53 3.58 17.90
CA LYS A 130 -11.29 4.33 17.97
C LYS A 130 -11.05 5.05 16.66
N LYS A 131 -10.49 6.25 16.77
CA LYS A 131 -10.15 7.11 15.64
C LYS A 131 -8.65 7.39 15.73
N TYR A 132 -7.95 7.18 14.64
CA TYR A 132 -6.52 7.40 14.49
C TYR A 132 -6.31 8.51 13.48
N THR A 133 -5.52 9.53 13.82
CA THR A 133 -5.32 10.73 13.00
C THR A 133 -3.88 10.87 12.54
N GLY A 134 -3.67 11.63 11.46
CA GLY A 134 -2.34 11.89 10.91
C GLY A 134 -1.67 10.63 10.35
N LEU A 135 -2.44 9.64 9.91
CA LEU A 135 -1.89 8.40 9.37
C LEU A 135 -1.29 8.66 7.99
N LYS A 136 -0.08 8.16 7.78
CA LYS A 136 0.61 8.10 6.50
C LYS A 136 1.05 6.68 6.19
N VAL A 137 1.08 6.34 4.90
CA VAL A 137 1.47 5.01 4.43
C VAL A 137 2.99 4.89 4.38
N GLU A 138 3.53 4.03 5.24
CA GLU A 138 4.93 3.64 5.29
C GLU A 138 5.27 2.68 4.15
N SER A 139 4.41 1.68 3.95
CA SER A 139 4.59 0.69 2.90
C SER A 139 3.27 0.17 2.37
N LEU A 140 3.27 -0.18 1.09
CA LEU A 140 2.22 -0.86 0.38
C LEU A 140 2.80 -2.15 -0.21
N LYS A 141 2.23 -3.28 0.19
CA LYS A 141 2.53 -4.59 -0.40
C LYS A 141 1.33 -5.09 -1.17
N ILE A 142 1.51 -5.46 -2.44
CA ILE A 142 0.50 -6.09 -3.28
C ILE A 142 0.96 -7.50 -3.60
N GLU A 143 0.13 -8.49 -3.28
CA GLU A 143 0.41 -9.90 -3.55
C GLU A 143 -0.71 -10.52 -4.40
N ALA A 144 -0.30 -11.23 -5.45
CA ALA A 144 -1.18 -11.97 -6.33
C ALA A 144 -0.63 -13.39 -6.50
N LYS A 145 -1.45 -14.41 -6.25
CA LYS A 145 -1.06 -15.82 -6.36
C LYS A 145 -2.07 -16.61 -7.18
N ALA A 146 -1.58 -17.59 -7.94
CA ALA A 146 -2.44 -18.47 -8.72
C ALA A 146 -3.48 -19.16 -7.83
N GLY A 147 -4.76 -19.01 -8.18
CA GLY A 147 -5.88 -19.55 -7.41
C GLY A 147 -6.38 -18.68 -6.26
N ASP A 148 -5.83 -17.48 -6.04
CA ASP A 148 -6.26 -16.54 -4.99
C ASP A 148 -6.67 -15.17 -5.56
N TYR A 149 -7.28 -14.35 -4.70
CA TYR A 149 -7.55 -12.95 -4.95
C TYR A 149 -6.28 -12.10 -4.76
N LEU A 150 -6.29 -10.90 -5.33
CA LEU A 150 -5.26 -9.91 -5.03
C LEU A 150 -5.45 -9.37 -3.62
N ARG A 151 -4.34 -9.35 -2.87
CA ARG A 151 -4.29 -8.87 -1.49
C ARG A 151 -3.37 -7.66 -1.43
N ALA A 152 -3.78 -6.66 -0.68
CA ALA A 152 -2.92 -5.53 -0.32
C ALA A 152 -2.72 -5.51 1.18
N SER A 153 -1.50 -5.21 1.63
CA SER A 153 -1.18 -4.95 3.03
C SER A 153 -0.51 -3.59 3.11
N LEU A 154 -0.99 -2.73 4.00
CA LEU A 154 -0.43 -1.40 4.22
C LEU A 154 0.09 -1.31 5.65
N SER A 155 1.31 -0.82 5.80
CA SER A 155 1.86 -0.39 7.08
C SER A 155 1.76 1.12 7.19
N VAL A 156 1.32 1.62 8.35
CA VAL A 156 1.05 3.04 8.53
C VAL A 156 1.61 3.57 9.85
N LYS A 157 1.98 4.85 9.83
CA LYS A 157 2.41 5.63 10.99
C LYS A 157 1.47 6.82 11.18
N GLY A 158 1.04 7.06 12.41
CA GLY A 158 0.08 8.09 12.77
C GLY A 158 0.48 8.89 13.99
N LYS A 159 -0.29 9.96 14.23
CA LYS A 159 -0.04 10.94 15.27
C LYS A 159 -0.66 10.55 16.60
N ASP A 160 -1.98 10.31 16.62
CA ASP A 160 -2.73 10.16 17.87
C ASP A 160 -3.90 9.18 17.75
N GLU A 161 -4.36 8.69 18.91
CA GLU A 161 -5.56 7.87 19.08
C GLU A 161 -6.59 8.61 19.92
N GLU A 162 -7.79 8.78 19.37
CA GLU A 162 -8.94 9.37 20.03
C GLU A 162 -10.14 8.42 20.03
N SER A 163 -11.17 8.77 20.79
CA SER A 163 -12.48 8.11 20.66
C SER A 163 -13.16 8.57 19.37
N GLY A 164 -13.72 7.63 18.63
CA GLY A 164 -14.35 7.87 17.33
C GLY A 164 -15.85 7.61 17.35
N THR A 165 -16.49 7.85 16.21
CA THR A 165 -17.84 7.38 15.92
C THR A 165 -17.87 6.90 14.49
N LYS A 166 -18.45 5.72 14.25
CA LYS A 166 -18.58 5.18 12.90
C LYS A 166 -19.58 6.01 12.09
N ASN A 167 -19.28 6.22 10.82
CA ASN A 167 -20.25 6.76 9.89
C ASN A 167 -21.17 5.63 9.40
N SER A 168 -22.42 5.62 9.85
CA SER A 168 -23.37 4.54 9.52
C SER A 168 -23.90 4.61 8.09
N ALA A 169 -23.65 5.70 7.35
CA ALA A 169 -24.04 5.83 5.96
C ALA A 169 -23.07 5.12 5.00
N LEU A 170 -21.85 4.81 5.43
CA LEU A 170 -20.87 4.15 4.59
C LEU A 170 -21.06 2.64 4.59
N SER A 171 -21.11 2.06 3.40
CA SER A 171 -21.12 0.62 3.17
C SER A 171 -19.81 0.18 2.53
N VAL A 172 -19.36 -1.03 2.86
CA VAL A 172 -18.23 -1.68 2.17
C VAL A 172 -18.58 -1.91 0.69
N PRO A 173 -17.60 -1.82 -0.23
CA PRO A 173 -17.85 -2.03 -1.65
C PRO A 173 -18.43 -3.41 -1.96
N ASP A 174 -19.50 -3.41 -2.75
CA ASP A 174 -20.18 -4.62 -3.24
C ASP A 174 -19.50 -5.23 -4.48
N THR A 175 -18.62 -4.46 -5.13
CA THR A 175 -17.88 -4.88 -6.33
C THR A 175 -17.05 -6.13 -6.10
N LYS A 176 -16.87 -6.92 -7.17
CA LYS A 176 -16.06 -8.13 -7.13
C LYS A 176 -14.58 -7.77 -7.07
N ALA A 177 -13.83 -8.51 -6.26
CA ALA A 177 -12.41 -8.31 -6.09
C ALA A 177 -11.61 -8.61 -7.36
N TYR A 178 -10.43 -8.00 -7.46
CA TYR A 178 -9.41 -8.38 -8.44
C TYR A 178 -8.91 -9.80 -8.13
N ARG A 179 -8.59 -10.54 -9.19
CA ARG A 179 -8.14 -11.93 -9.09
C ARG A 179 -6.87 -12.12 -9.92
N PHE A 180 -6.05 -13.09 -9.54
CA PHE A 180 -4.88 -13.47 -10.34
C PHE A 180 -5.27 -13.98 -11.74
N ALA A 181 -6.44 -14.63 -11.84
CA ALA A 181 -6.92 -15.19 -13.10
C ALA A 181 -7.26 -14.10 -14.14
N GLY A 182 -6.50 -14.07 -15.23
CA GLY A 182 -6.59 -13.03 -16.27
C GLY A 182 -5.62 -11.87 -16.05
N GLY A 183 -4.74 -11.96 -15.05
CA GLY A 183 -3.62 -11.04 -14.93
C GLY A 183 -2.58 -11.27 -16.02
N VAL A 184 -1.89 -10.20 -16.41
CA VAL A 184 -0.82 -10.22 -17.42
C VAL A 184 0.45 -9.68 -16.77
N CYS A 185 1.56 -10.37 -17.00
CA CYS A 185 2.88 -9.96 -16.56
C CYS A 185 3.81 -9.92 -17.78
N GLU A 186 4.37 -8.76 -18.06
CA GLU A 186 5.24 -8.51 -19.20
C GLU A 186 6.62 -8.07 -18.72
N PHE A 187 7.65 -8.57 -19.39
CA PHE A 187 9.04 -8.15 -19.23
C PHE A 187 9.51 -7.62 -20.59
N ASN A 188 9.97 -6.37 -20.67
CA ASN A 188 10.33 -5.70 -21.93
C ASN A 188 9.21 -5.83 -22.99
N SER A 189 7.96 -5.60 -22.58
CA SER A 189 6.74 -5.79 -23.40
C SER A 189 6.47 -7.22 -23.90
N ALA A 190 7.18 -8.23 -23.40
CA ALA A 190 6.93 -9.64 -23.72
C ALA A 190 6.24 -10.36 -22.55
N ALA A 191 5.07 -10.94 -22.80
CA ALA A 191 4.30 -11.66 -21.78
C ALA A 191 5.00 -12.94 -21.30
N ILE A 192 5.06 -13.14 -19.97
CA ILE A 192 5.54 -14.38 -19.35
C ILE A 192 4.33 -15.28 -19.06
N GLY A 193 4.30 -16.46 -19.70
CA GLY A 193 3.10 -17.31 -19.71
C GLY A 193 2.87 -18.15 -18.45
N SER A 194 3.92 -18.46 -17.68
CA SER A 194 3.85 -19.46 -16.59
C SER A 194 4.01 -18.85 -15.19
N VAL A 195 3.54 -17.61 -15.00
CA VAL A 195 3.62 -16.91 -13.71
C VAL A 195 2.69 -17.57 -12.68
N LYS A 196 3.23 -17.83 -11.49
CA LYS A 196 2.55 -18.45 -10.34
C LYS A 196 2.22 -17.45 -9.25
N SER A 197 3.08 -16.45 -9.05
CA SER A 197 2.83 -15.38 -8.10
C SER A 197 3.60 -14.13 -8.45
N VAL A 198 3.04 -12.99 -8.05
CA VAL A 198 3.66 -11.68 -8.15
C VAL A 198 3.53 -10.97 -6.81
N SER A 199 4.59 -10.33 -6.35
CA SER A 199 4.61 -9.42 -5.21
C SER A 199 5.21 -8.09 -5.65
N LEU A 200 4.58 -6.99 -5.26
CA LEU A 200 5.17 -5.65 -5.27
C LEU A 200 5.25 -5.17 -3.83
N ASP A 201 6.44 -4.79 -3.40
CA ASP A 201 6.71 -4.19 -2.11
C ASP A 201 7.19 -2.75 -2.36
N TYR A 202 6.34 -1.77 -2.05
CA TYR A 202 6.61 -0.34 -2.16
C TYR A 202 6.77 0.26 -0.76
N VAL A 203 7.93 0.83 -0.45
CA VAL A 203 8.26 1.35 0.87
C VAL A 203 8.68 2.81 0.75
N ASN A 204 7.97 3.71 1.43
CA ASN A 204 8.24 5.14 1.48
C ASN A 204 9.34 5.51 2.49
N THR A 205 9.72 4.58 3.36
CA THR A 205 10.77 4.75 4.38
C THR A 205 10.52 6.03 5.19
N LEU A 206 9.35 6.19 5.80
CA LEU A 206 9.05 7.43 6.53
C LEU A 206 10.01 7.54 7.71
N ASP A 207 10.42 8.76 8.03
CA ASP A 207 11.10 9.01 9.29
C ASP A 207 10.16 8.78 10.50
N GLU A 208 10.69 8.93 11.72
CA GLU A 208 9.89 8.75 12.93
C GLU A 208 9.21 10.03 13.43
N GLY A 209 9.48 11.17 12.79
CA GLY A 209 9.15 12.49 13.30
C GLY A 209 9.95 12.84 14.56
N GLU A 210 10.42 14.08 14.66
CA GLU A 210 11.13 14.56 15.84
C GLU A 210 10.15 14.99 16.94
N GLN A 211 10.51 14.76 18.21
CA GLN A 211 9.82 15.42 19.31
C GLN A 211 10.46 16.78 19.58
N THR A 212 9.64 17.81 19.53
CA THR A 212 10.03 19.19 19.83
C THR A 212 9.22 19.72 21.00
N ILE A 213 9.68 20.82 21.60
CA ILE A 213 8.95 21.48 22.70
C ILE A 213 7.54 21.87 22.26
N SER A 214 7.34 22.25 21.00
CA SER A 214 6.05 22.62 20.43
C SER A 214 5.15 21.42 20.10
N SER A 215 5.71 20.27 19.74
CA SER A 215 4.93 19.05 19.44
C SER A 215 4.54 18.26 20.70
N GLY A 216 5.22 18.50 21.82
CA GLY A 216 4.92 17.90 23.11
C GLY A 216 5.17 16.39 23.11
N LEU A 217 4.17 15.60 23.52
CA LEU A 217 4.27 14.13 23.60
C LEU A 217 4.18 13.44 22.23
N ASN A 218 3.78 14.16 21.18
CA ASN A 218 3.64 13.64 19.82
C ASN A 218 4.85 14.04 18.98
N GLY A 219 5.21 13.20 18.00
CA GLY A 219 6.22 13.56 17.00
C GLY A 219 5.72 14.64 16.03
N THR A 220 6.63 15.24 15.27
CA THR A 220 6.31 16.01 14.06
C THR A 220 5.79 15.09 12.96
N GLU A 221 5.31 15.68 11.88
CA GLU A 221 4.81 14.96 10.71
C GLU A 221 5.91 14.08 10.10
N PRO A 222 5.65 12.78 9.86
CA PRO A 222 6.62 11.93 9.19
C PRO A 222 6.75 12.30 7.70
N GLU A 223 7.98 12.38 7.22
CA GLU A 223 8.34 12.70 5.84
C GLU A 223 8.93 11.47 5.12
N PRO A 224 8.58 11.24 3.84
CA PRO A 224 9.16 10.16 3.05
C PRO A 224 10.66 10.37 2.84
N GLN A 225 11.40 9.26 2.83
CA GLN A 225 12.83 9.21 2.50
C GLN A 225 13.03 8.40 1.21
N ASP A 226 14.24 7.88 1.00
CA ASP A 226 14.56 7.01 -0.13
C ASP A 226 13.60 5.82 -0.21
N ARG A 227 12.86 5.77 -1.32
CA ARG A 227 11.88 4.73 -1.58
C ARG A 227 12.57 3.43 -1.95
N LYS A 228 12.02 2.33 -1.46
CA LYS A 228 12.44 0.99 -1.85
C LYS A 228 11.28 0.30 -2.54
N ILE A 229 11.47 0.00 -3.81
CA ILE A 229 10.46 -0.64 -4.65
C ILE A 229 11.04 -1.96 -5.11
N THR A 230 10.48 -3.05 -4.61
CA THR A 230 10.91 -4.41 -4.92
C THR A 230 9.77 -5.16 -5.60
N VAL A 231 10.06 -5.78 -6.72
CA VAL A 231 9.13 -6.66 -7.43
C VAL A 231 9.67 -8.08 -7.39
N THR A 232 8.78 -9.05 -7.15
CA THR A 232 9.11 -10.47 -7.13
C THR A 232 8.12 -11.23 -7.98
N VAL A 233 8.61 -12.01 -8.94
CA VAL A 233 7.80 -12.83 -9.85
C VAL A 233 8.27 -14.28 -9.75
N GLU A 234 7.37 -15.20 -9.43
CA GLU A 234 7.62 -16.64 -9.49
C GLU A 234 7.03 -17.20 -10.79
N THR A 235 7.83 -17.88 -11.60
CA THR A 235 7.40 -18.54 -12.84
C THR A 235 7.97 -19.96 -12.95
N ASP A 236 7.40 -20.80 -13.80
CA ASP A 236 8.09 -22.02 -14.25
C ASP A 236 9.38 -21.65 -14.99
N TYR A 237 10.44 -22.44 -14.79
CA TYR A 237 11.70 -22.26 -15.50
C TYR A 237 11.58 -22.81 -16.92
N ASP A 238 11.63 -21.93 -17.90
CA ASP A 238 11.57 -22.21 -19.33
C ASP A 238 12.60 -21.38 -20.13
N ALA A 239 12.58 -21.48 -21.46
CA ALA A 239 13.51 -20.75 -22.33
C ALA A 239 13.36 -19.22 -22.25
N THR A 240 12.15 -18.72 -21.96
CA THR A 240 11.90 -17.28 -21.78
C THR A 240 12.49 -16.80 -20.46
N ALA A 241 12.26 -17.57 -19.39
CA ALA A 241 12.80 -17.29 -18.06
C ALA A 241 14.35 -17.31 -18.04
N GLU A 242 14.97 -18.26 -18.74
CA GLU A 242 16.43 -18.29 -18.90
C GLU A 242 16.94 -17.15 -19.80
N GLY A 243 16.14 -16.73 -20.79
CA GLY A 243 16.43 -15.55 -21.61
C GLY A 243 16.64 -14.30 -20.76
N ILE A 244 15.68 -14.00 -19.88
CA ILE A 244 15.73 -12.86 -18.93
C ILE A 244 16.99 -12.96 -18.06
N ARG A 245 17.34 -14.16 -17.62
CA ARG A 245 18.52 -14.36 -16.79
C ARG A 245 19.82 -14.04 -17.52
N GLU A 246 19.97 -14.49 -18.76
CA GLU A 246 21.18 -14.23 -19.55
C GLU A 246 21.25 -12.80 -20.08
N SER A 247 20.12 -12.21 -20.49
CA SER A 247 20.09 -10.86 -21.05
C SER A 247 20.10 -9.77 -20.00
N ASP A 248 19.41 -9.97 -18.87
CA ASP A 248 19.07 -8.87 -17.96
C ASP A 248 19.68 -9.04 -16.56
N TYR A 249 19.74 -10.27 -16.02
CA TYR A 249 20.33 -10.50 -14.69
C TYR A 249 21.86 -10.56 -14.70
N LYS A 250 22.45 -11.20 -15.73
CA LYS A 250 23.92 -11.34 -15.84
C LYS A 250 24.61 -10.11 -16.43
N THR A 251 23.84 -9.12 -16.85
CA THR A 251 24.33 -7.88 -17.46
C THR A 251 23.90 -6.70 -16.60
N ASP A 252 24.51 -5.54 -16.81
CA ASP A 252 24.13 -4.30 -16.11
C ASP A 252 22.94 -3.58 -16.80
N THR A 253 21.97 -4.33 -17.33
CA THR A 253 20.80 -3.76 -18.03
C THR A 253 19.57 -3.72 -17.12
N THR A 254 18.66 -2.80 -17.43
CA THR A 254 17.36 -2.67 -16.75
C THR A 254 16.24 -3.24 -17.62
N VAL A 255 15.16 -3.66 -16.96
CA VAL A 255 13.99 -4.28 -17.58
C VAL A 255 12.74 -3.47 -17.26
N ASP A 256 11.87 -3.31 -18.26
CA ASP A 256 10.51 -2.82 -18.05
C ASP A 256 9.62 -3.99 -17.58
N ILE A 257 8.94 -3.81 -16.45
CA ILE A 257 7.98 -4.78 -15.92
C ILE A 257 6.60 -4.15 -15.85
N ARG A 258 5.64 -4.78 -16.53
CA ARG A 258 4.23 -4.38 -16.50
C ARG A 258 3.37 -5.49 -15.93
N LEU A 259 2.53 -5.13 -14.95
CA LEU A 259 1.58 -6.03 -14.31
C LEU A 259 0.18 -5.47 -14.49
N ARG A 260 -0.71 -6.21 -15.15
CA ARG A 260 -2.11 -5.82 -15.34
C ARG A 260 -3.04 -6.79 -14.65
N PHE A 261 -4.01 -6.26 -13.91
CA PHE A 261 -5.05 -7.06 -13.24
C PHE A 261 -6.43 -6.51 -13.52
N GLU A 262 -7.40 -7.42 -13.67
CA GLU A 262 -8.79 -7.06 -13.99
C GLU A 262 -9.77 -7.65 -12.97
N SER A 263 -10.77 -6.85 -12.60
CA SER A 263 -11.95 -7.32 -11.87
C SER A 263 -12.98 -7.84 -12.87
N PRO A 264 -13.78 -8.86 -12.52
CA PRO A 264 -14.90 -9.29 -13.35
C PRO A 264 -16.08 -8.28 -13.36
N THR A 265 -15.97 -7.16 -12.65
CA THR A 265 -17.00 -6.10 -12.63
C THR A 265 -16.79 -5.15 -13.80
N GLU A 266 -17.85 -4.87 -14.55
CA GLU A 266 -17.83 -3.91 -15.67
C GLU A 266 -18.12 -2.48 -15.20
N ILE A 267 -17.39 -1.51 -15.74
CA ILE A 267 -17.62 -0.07 -15.58
C ILE A 267 -18.77 0.33 -16.53
N VAL A 268 -18.57 0.00 -17.80
CA VAL A 268 -19.53 0.11 -18.90
C VAL A 268 -19.49 -1.21 -19.67
N THR A 269 -20.53 -1.49 -20.45
CA THR A 269 -20.67 -2.75 -21.20
C THR A 269 -19.37 -3.11 -21.94
N GLY A 270 -18.79 -4.25 -21.61
CA GLY A 270 -17.57 -4.77 -22.24
C GLY A 270 -16.25 -4.20 -21.71
N THR A 271 -16.27 -3.26 -20.76
CA THR A 271 -15.06 -2.67 -20.16
C THR A 271 -15.06 -2.89 -18.66
N LYS A 272 -14.02 -3.59 -18.18
CA LYS A 272 -13.88 -3.98 -16.79
C LYS A 272 -13.02 -2.99 -16.02
N HIS A 273 -13.24 -2.96 -14.70
CA HIS A 273 -12.27 -2.32 -13.82
C HIS A 273 -10.92 -3.04 -13.93
N ALA A 274 -9.87 -2.28 -14.18
CA ALA A 274 -8.52 -2.79 -14.35
C ALA A 274 -7.54 -1.85 -13.64
N PHE A 275 -6.39 -2.37 -13.25
CA PHE A 275 -5.27 -1.50 -12.94
C PHE A 275 -3.97 -2.13 -13.47
N GLU A 276 -3.01 -1.26 -13.71
CA GLU A 276 -1.69 -1.60 -14.22
C GLU A 276 -0.63 -1.02 -13.31
N ILE A 277 0.38 -1.81 -13.00
CA ILE A 277 1.61 -1.37 -12.33
C ILE A 277 2.68 -1.38 -13.41
N LEU A 278 3.29 -0.22 -13.63
CA LEU A 278 4.34 0.01 -14.62
C LEU A 278 5.64 0.29 -13.86
N LEU A 279 6.67 -0.49 -14.15
CA LEU A 279 8.01 -0.36 -13.57
C LEU A 279 9.01 -0.27 -14.74
N PRO A 280 9.28 0.94 -15.25
CA PRO A 280 9.99 1.10 -16.52
C PRO A 280 11.48 0.69 -16.46
N HIS A 281 12.11 0.83 -15.30
CA HIS A 281 13.53 0.52 -15.10
C HIS A 281 13.74 -0.36 -13.88
N VAL A 282 13.77 -1.67 -14.04
CA VAL A 282 14.01 -2.64 -12.95
C VAL A 282 15.36 -3.31 -13.12
N ALA A 283 16.23 -3.18 -12.12
CA ALA A 283 17.45 -3.96 -12.03
C ALA A 283 17.16 -5.30 -11.35
N ILE A 284 17.42 -6.41 -12.04
CA ILE A 284 17.22 -7.76 -11.49
C ILE A 284 18.34 -8.07 -10.50
N THR A 285 17.98 -8.38 -9.26
CA THR A 285 18.92 -8.62 -8.15
C THR A 285 19.07 -10.11 -7.81
N ASP A 286 18.06 -10.93 -8.10
CA ASP A 286 18.15 -12.38 -8.01
C ASP A 286 17.32 -13.04 -9.10
N CYS A 287 17.89 -14.08 -9.70
CA CYS A 287 17.31 -14.86 -10.79
C CYS A 287 18.00 -16.24 -10.84
N SER A 288 17.86 -17.02 -9.77
CA SER A 288 18.60 -18.26 -9.56
C SER A 288 17.74 -19.52 -9.77
N PRO A 289 17.94 -20.31 -10.86
CA PRO A 289 17.21 -21.56 -11.10
C PRO A 289 17.79 -22.72 -10.27
N ASN A 290 17.36 -22.84 -9.02
CA ASN A 290 17.83 -23.90 -8.12
C ASN A 290 17.03 -25.20 -8.31
N VAL A 291 17.72 -26.35 -8.33
CA VAL A 291 17.09 -27.68 -8.40
C VAL A 291 16.98 -28.26 -6.99
N SER A 292 15.77 -28.35 -6.45
CA SER A 292 15.50 -28.84 -5.09
C SER A 292 14.86 -30.23 -5.03
N GLY A 293 14.45 -30.81 -6.17
CA GLY A 293 13.78 -32.10 -6.21
C GLY A 293 13.33 -32.54 -7.60
N LYS A 294 12.45 -33.56 -7.66
CA LYS A 294 11.88 -34.11 -8.90
C LYS A 294 10.70 -33.29 -9.46
N GLU A 295 10.36 -32.18 -8.81
CA GLU A 295 9.24 -31.32 -9.20
C GLU A 295 9.61 -30.46 -10.43
N LYS A 296 8.63 -29.73 -10.96
CA LYS A 296 8.88 -28.73 -12.00
C LYS A 296 9.86 -27.68 -11.49
N LEU A 297 10.84 -27.33 -12.31
CA LEU A 297 11.76 -26.25 -12.00
C LEU A 297 11.02 -24.92 -12.00
N LYS A 298 11.30 -24.11 -10.98
CA LYS A 298 10.75 -22.79 -10.79
C LYS A 298 11.88 -21.78 -10.81
N LEU A 299 11.57 -20.57 -11.24
CA LEU A 299 12.46 -19.42 -11.16
C LEU A 299 11.76 -18.31 -10.39
N THR A 300 12.45 -17.77 -9.39
CA THR A 300 12.04 -16.55 -8.70
C THR A 300 12.91 -15.42 -9.22
N ILE A 301 12.27 -14.42 -9.83
CA ILE A 301 12.92 -13.21 -10.33
C ILE A 301 12.61 -12.11 -9.33
N THR A 302 13.65 -11.54 -8.72
CA THR A 302 13.52 -10.40 -7.80
C THR A 302 14.24 -9.21 -8.41
N GLY A 303 13.58 -8.06 -8.46
CA GLY A 303 14.12 -6.83 -9.01
C GLY A 303 13.83 -5.62 -8.15
N THR A 304 14.70 -4.61 -8.25
CA THR A 304 14.53 -3.31 -7.61
C THR A 304 14.29 -2.27 -8.69
N ALA A 305 13.21 -1.49 -8.56
CA ALA A 305 12.93 -0.42 -9.50
C ALA A 305 13.83 0.78 -9.23
N LEU A 306 14.30 1.41 -10.30
CA LEU A 306 15.22 2.53 -10.30
C LEU A 306 14.53 3.75 -10.92
N GLU A 307 14.80 4.91 -10.34
CA GLU A 307 14.41 6.19 -10.94
C GLU A 307 15.42 6.59 -12.01
N THR A 308 14.94 7.21 -13.07
CA THR A 308 15.79 7.86 -14.08
C THR A 308 15.37 9.32 -14.24
N THR A 309 16.18 10.13 -14.91
CA THR A 309 15.85 11.55 -15.13
C THR A 309 14.63 11.77 -16.04
N SER A 310 14.16 10.74 -16.75
CA SER A 310 13.04 10.82 -17.69
C SER A 310 11.78 10.10 -17.21
N ASP A 311 11.93 9.05 -16.40
CA ASP A 311 10.83 8.16 -16.03
C ASP A 311 10.81 7.92 -14.52
N GLU A 312 9.60 7.94 -13.97
CA GLU A 312 9.31 7.58 -12.58
C GLU A 312 9.67 6.12 -12.31
N ALA A 313 10.08 5.82 -11.07
CA ALA A 313 10.45 4.45 -10.69
C ALA A 313 9.25 3.47 -10.70
N VAL A 314 8.04 3.97 -10.49
CA VAL A 314 6.79 3.21 -10.59
C VAL A 314 5.65 4.14 -11.00
N GLU A 315 4.74 3.65 -11.83
CA GLU A 315 3.45 4.31 -12.10
C GLU A 315 2.33 3.28 -11.93
N ILE A 316 1.25 3.67 -11.26
CA ILE A 316 0.04 2.84 -11.18
C ILE A 316 -1.07 3.53 -11.97
N VAL A 317 -1.60 2.83 -12.97
CA VAL A 317 -2.73 3.30 -13.78
C VAL A 317 -3.97 2.54 -13.38
N LEU A 318 -5.01 3.23 -12.94
CA LEU A 318 -6.30 2.67 -12.56
C LEU A 318 -7.37 3.06 -13.59
N PHE A 319 -8.13 2.08 -14.04
CA PHE A 319 -9.29 2.26 -14.91
C PHE A 319 -10.56 1.99 -14.11
N ASP A 320 -11.35 3.04 -13.89
CA ASP A 320 -12.62 2.95 -13.16
C ASP A 320 -13.70 3.90 -13.72
N GLY A 321 -14.80 4.06 -12.98
CA GLY A 321 -15.92 4.94 -13.36
C GLY A 321 -15.97 6.25 -12.58
N GLN A 322 -14.91 6.62 -11.86
CA GLN A 322 -14.87 7.80 -11.01
C GLN A 322 -14.28 8.99 -11.78
N GLY A 323 -15.09 10.00 -12.09
CA GLY A 323 -14.61 11.19 -12.80
C GLY A 323 -13.86 12.22 -11.96
N THR A 324 -13.56 11.91 -10.69
CA THR A 324 -12.95 12.85 -9.73
C THR A 324 -11.69 12.25 -9.13
N ALA A 325 -10.64 13.06 -8.99
CA ALA A 325 -9.42 12.66 -8.33
C ALA A 325 -9.68 12.16 -6.89
N TYR A 326 -9.00 11.10 -6.48
CA TYR A 326 -9.03 10.57 -5.12
C TYR A 326 -8.31 11.48 -4.11
N LEU A 327 -7.32 12.26 -4.56
CA LEU A 327 -6.64 13.32 -3.82
C LEU A 327 -7.28 14.71 -3.98
N GLY A 328 -8.39 14.82 -4.70
CA GLY A 328 -9.18 16.06 -4.82
C GLY A 328 -9.86 16.53 -3.54
#